data_AF-A0A2N2BYF6-F1
#
_entry.id   AF-A0A2N2BYF6-F1
#
_cell.length_a   1.000
_cell.length_b   1.000
_cell.length_c   1.000
_cell.angle_alpha   90.00
_cell.angle_beta   90.00
_cell.angle_gamma   90.00
#
_symmetry.space_group_name_H-M   'P 1'
#
loop_
_entity.id
_entity.type
_entity.pdbx_description
1 polymer ?
#
loop_
_entity_poly.entity_id
_entity_poly.type
_entity_poly.pdbx_seq_one_letter_code
_entity_poly.pdbx_strand_id
1 'polypeptide(L)'
;MNISEKSAHLKGLMEGMDYDLTTKEGKLFAAIADLLEDIALSVIDLEDEAAVLGDYIEEIDEDLGEVERVVYDVDDDDYDDDECDCDCCCEDGDCLELTCPACGELLYLDYDEFEDKDTVECPSCGKVLSVIKDDEDETEE
;
A
#
# COMPACT_ATOMS: atom_id res chain seq x y z
N MET A 1 -7.38 6.32 -30.62
CA MET A 1 -7.87 7.70 -30.45
C MET A 1 -7.60 8.13 -29.02
N ASN A 2 -6.59 8.98 -28.84
CA ASN A 2 -6.36 9.68 -27.58
C ASN A 2 -7.48 10.71 -27.33
N ILE A 3 -7.49 11.32 -26.14
CA ILE A 3 -8.59 12.20 -25.72
C ILE A 3 -8.69 13.45 -26.62
N SER A 4 -7.57 13.98 -27.10
CA SER A 4 -7.52 15.11 -28.04
C SER A 4 -8.06 14.77 -29.41
N GLU A 5 -7.78 13.59 -29.95
CA GLU A 5 -8.37 13.12 -31.21
C GLU A 5 -9.90 12.98 -31.11
N LYS A 6 -10.40 12.52 -29.96
CA LYS A 6 -11.85 12.44 -29.70
C LYS A 6 -12.49 13.83 -29.58
N SER A 7 -11.82 14.75 -28.88
CA SER A 7 -12.28 16.13 -28.71
C SER A 7 -12.34 16.87 -30.05
N ALA A 8 -11.27 16.79 -30.86
CA ALA A 8 -11.21 17.38 -32.19
C ALA A 8 -12.27 16.78 -33.15
N HIS A 9 -12.50 15.46 -33.09
CA HIS A 9 -13.55 14.82 -33.87
C HIS A 9 -14.96 15.30 -33.47
N LEU A 10 -15.24 15.46 -32.18
CA LEU A 10 -16.51 16.01 -31.70
C LEU A 10 -16.71 17.47 -32.12
N LYS A 11 -15.65 18.30 -32.05
CA LYS A 11 -15.67 19.69 -32.50
C LYS A 11 -15.97 19.76 -34.00
N GLY A 12 -15.30 18.95 -34.82
CA GLY A 12 -15.56 18.89 -36.26
C GLY A 12 -16.97 18.40 -36.62
N LEU A 13 -17.52 17.45 -35.87
CA LEU A 13 -18.91 17.02 -36.02
C LEU A 13 -19.88 18.16 -35.66
N MET A 14 -19.61 18.89 -34.58
CA MET A 14 -20.42 20.03 -34.18
C MET A 14 -20.39 21.13 -35.23
N GLU A 15 -19.23 21.52 -35.74
CA GLU A 15 -19.10 22.53 -36.81
C GLU A 15 -19.81 22.13 -38.10
N GLY A 16 -19.89 20.83 -38.39
CA GLY A 16 -20.62 20.29 -39.55
C GLY A 16 -22.15 20.22 -39.37
N MET A 17 -22.64 20.32 -38.13
CA MET A 17 -24.05 20.52 -37.86
C MET A 17 -24.31 22.01 -38.03
N ASP A 18 -25.16 22.41 -38.97
CA ASP A 18 -25.45 23.83 -39.26
C ASP A 18 -26.28 24.47 -38.12
N TYR A 19 -25.67 24.65 -36.93
CA TYR A 19 -26.32 25.09 -35.70
C TYR A 19 -26.10 26.58 -35.47
N ASP A 20 -27.16 27.26 -35.00
CA ASP A 20 -27.16 28.71 -34.89
C ASP A 20 -26.42 29.19 -33.62
N LEU A 21 -25.20 29.68 -33.81
CA LEU A 21 -24.33 30.29 -32.79
C LEU A 21 -24.92 31.57 -32.16
N THR A 22 -26.03 32.10 -32.67
CA THR A 22 -26.71 33.26 -32.08
C THR A 22 -27.72 32.87 -31.00
N THR A 23 -28.19 31.63 -31.01
CA THR A 23 -29.09 31.08 -29.99
C THR A 23 -28.36 30.85 -28.65
N LYS A 24 -29.11 30.75 -27.55
CA LYS A 24 -28.52 30.48 -26.23
C LYS A 24 -27.91 29.09 -26.18
N GLU A 25 -28.59 28.13 -26.81
CA GLU A 25 -28.21 26.74 -26.92
C GLU A 25 -26.94 26.59 -27.78
N GLY A 26 -26.87 27.27 -28.93
CA GLY A 26 -25.68 27.25 -29.79
C GLY A 26 -24.44 27.82 -29.10
N LYS A 27 -24.58 28.93 -28.36
CA LYS A 27 -23.47 29.49 -27.56
C LYS A 27 -23.01 28.54 -26.45
N LEU A 28 -23.96 27.86 -25.79
CA LEU A 28 -23.65 26.88 -24.76
C LEU A 28 -22.86 25.70 -25.35
N PHE A 29 -23.32 25.15 -26.48
CA PHE A 29 -22.63 24.04 -27.13
C PHE A 29 -21.22 24.43 -27.58
N ALA A 30 -21.05 25.60 -28.21
CA ALA A 30 -19.72 26.09 -28.60
C ALA A 30 -18.78 26.19 -27.38
N ALA A 31 -19.25 26.76 -26.27
CA ALA A 31 -18.47 26.85 -25.04
C ALA A 31 -18.13 25.48 -24.44
N ILE A 32 -19.02 24.48 -24.54
CA ILE A 32 -18.74 23.12 -24.11
C ILE A 32 -17.67 22.47 -25.00
N ALA A 33 -17.73 22.68 -26.31
CA ALA A 33 -16.73 22.14 -27.24
C ALA A 33 -15.34 22.71 -26.97
N ASP A 34 -15.25 24.02 -26.74
CA ASP A 34 -13.99 24.68 -26.38
C ASP A 34 -13.46 24.18 -25.02
N LEU A 35 -14.32 24.05 -24.01
CA LEU A 35 -13.93 23.47 -22.72
C LEU A 35 -13.42 22.03 -22.85
N LEU A 36 -14.03 21.21 -23.70
CA LEU A 36 -13.58 19.83 -23.95
C LEU A 36 -12.23 19.79 -24.66
N GLU A 37 -11.89 20.79 -25.47
CA GLU A 37 -10.56 20.93 -26.07
C GLU A 37 -9.52 21.30 -25.01
N ASP A 38 -9.82 22.27 -24.17
CA ASP A 38 -8.94 22.69 -23.06
C ASP A 38 -8.68 21.55 -22.06
N ILE A 39 -9.73 20.78 -21.71
CA ILE A 39 -9.60 19.60 -20.86
C ILE A 39 -8.73 18.54 -21.55
N ALA A 40 -8.92 18.34 -22.85
CA ALA A 40 -8.15 17.34 -23.59
C ALA A 40 -6.65 17.65 -23.61
N LEU A 41 -6.29 18.92 -23.81
CA LEU A 41 -4.91 19.38 -23.72
C LEU A 41 -4.35 19.22 -22.31
N SER A 42 -5.10 19.66 -21.29
CA SER A 42 -4.67 19.55 -19.89
C SER A 42 -4.45 18.11 -19.45
N VAL A 43 -5.26 17.16 -19.94
CA VAL A 43 -5.09 15.74 -19.65
C VAL A 43 -3.83 15.19 -20.29
N ILE A 44 -3.50 15.59 -21.52
CA ILE A 44 -2.25 15.17 -22.16
C ILE A 44 -1.04 15.70 -21.39
N ASP A 45 -1.07 16.97 -21.00
CA ASP A 45 0.02 17.56 -20.20
C ASP A 45 0.21 16.80 -18.88
N LEU A 46 -0.88 16.40 -18.21
CA LEU A 46 -0.84 15.58 -17.01
C LEU A 46 -0.33 14.15 -17.25
N GLU A 47 -0.67 13.54 -18.39
CA GLU A 47 -0.16 12.22 -18.78
C GLU A 47 1.36 12.28 -18.98
N ASP A 48 1.87 13.33 -19.61
CA ASP A 48 3.31 13.56 -19.81
C ASP A 48 4.03 13.82 -18.47
N GLU A 49 3.48 14.65 -17.59
CA GLU A 49 4.04 14.89 -16.26
C GLU A 49 4.04 13.63 -15.40
N ALA A 50 2.99 12.81 -15.48
CA ALA A 50 2.90 11.54 -14.76
C ALA A 50 3.92 10.51 -15.25
N ALA A 51 4.20 10.48 -16.56
CA ALA A 51 5.25 9.63 -17.11
C ALA A 51 6.63 10.03 -16.56
N VAL A 52 6.94 11.32 -16.55
CA VAL A 52 8.20 11.85 -15.96
C VAL A 52 8.30 11.54 -14.47
N LEU A 53 7.19 11.63 -13.72
CA LEU A 53 7.18 11.25 -12.31
C LEU A 53 7.45 9.75 -12.12
N GLY A 54 6.96 8.90 -13.02
CA GLY A 54 7.26 7.47 -13.04
C GLY A 54 8.76 7.22 -13.13
N ASP A 55 9.44 7.88 -14.08
CA ASP A 55 10.90 7.77 -14.25
C ASP A 55 11.66 8.19 -12.96
N TYR A 56 11.22 9.26 -12.29
CA TYR A 56 11.82 9.69 -11.02
C TYR A 56 11.60 8.71 -9.87
N ILE A 57 10.43 8.05 -9.83
CA ILE A 57 10.16 7.03 -8.81
C ILE A 57 11.07 5.82 -9.02
N GLU A 58 11.30 5.41 -10.26
CA GLU A 58 12.23 4.32 -10.58
C GLU A 58 13.68 4.67 -10.15
N GLU A 59 14.13 5.91 -10.38
CA GLU A 59 15.44 6.39 -9.91
C GLU A 59 15.55 6.36 -8.39
N ILE A 60 14.51 6.79 -7.68
CA ILE A 60 14.47 6.76 -6.20
C ILE A 60 14.49 5.32 -5.68
N ASP A 61 13.77 4.40 -6.33
CA ASP A 61 13.72 2.99 -5.95
C ASP A 61 15.10 2.34 -6.09
N GLU A 62 15.81 2.61 -7.20
CA GLU A 62 17.19 2.12 -7.41
C GLU A 62 18.17 2.68 -6.36
N ASP A 63 18.10 3.99 -6.09
CA ASP A 63 18.92 4.66 -5.07
C ASP A 63 18.67 4.10 -3.67
N LEU A 64 17.40 3.87 -3.31
CA LEU A 64 17.04 3.27 -2.03
C LEU A 64 17.52 1.83 -1.92
N GLY A 65 17.43 1.04 -2.99
CA GLY A 65 17.99 -0.31 -3.04
C GLY A 65 19.51 -0.31 -2.81
N GLU A 66 20.25 0.69 -3.29
CA GLU A 66 21.68 0.83 -2.95
C GLU A 66 21.90 1.14 -1.47
N VAL A 67 21.10 2.03 -0.89
CA VAL A 67 21.17 2.34 0.54
C VAL A 67 20.86 1.10 1.38
N GLU A 68 19.83 0.34 1.02
CA GLU A 68 19.45 -0.89 1.72
C GLU A 68 20.58 -1.91 1.72
N ARG A 69 21.20 -2.17 0.56
CA ARG A 69 22.39 -3.04 0.47
C ARG A 69 23.52 -2.58 1.38
N VAL A 70 23.78 -1.27 1.47
CA VAL A 70 24.85 -0.72 2.33
C VAL A 70 24.51 -0.78 3.83
N VAL A 71 23.25 -0.59 4.19
CA VAL A 71 22.80 -0.48 5.59
C VAL A 71 22.55 -1.85 6.21
N TYR A 72 21.88 -2.72 5.47
CA TYR A 72 21.46 -4.04 5.93
C TYR A 72 22.44 -5.15 5.56
N ASP A 73 23.53 -4.84 4.83
CA ASP A 73 24.56 -5.80 4.41
C ASP A 73 23.97 -7.00 3.65
N VAL A 74 22.85 -6.76 2.93
CA VAL A 74 22.18 -7.75 2.08
C VAL A 74 23.01 -7.89 0.81
N ASP A 75 23.86 -8.92 0.76
CA ASP A 75 24.59 -9.29 -0.45
C ASP A 75 23.59 -9.79 -1.50
N ASP A 76 23.80 -9.43 -2.76
CA ASP A 76 22.93 -9.69 -3.92
C ASP A 76 22.72 -11.21 -4.23
N ASP A 77 23.31 -12.09 -3.42
CA ASP A 77 23.28 -13.56 -3.52
C ASP A 77 22.25 -14.23 -2.58
N ASP A 78 21.58 -13.49 -1.67
CA ASP A 78 20.57 -14.01 -0.74
C ASP A 78 19.11 -13.78 -1.21
N TYR A 79 18.89 -13.72 -2.53
CA TYR A 79 17.56 -13.89 -3.11
C TYR A 79 17.22 -15.39 -3.24
N ASP A 80 17.16 -16.12 -2.12
CA ASP A 80 16.36 -17.35 -2.05
C ASP A 80 15.03 -17.04 -1.33
N ASP A 81 13.98 -17.61 -1.90
CA ASP A 81 12.57 -17.25 -1.82
C ASP A 81 11.88 -17.69 -0.52
N ASP A 82 12.40 -17.36 0.66
CA ASP A 82 11.68 -17.55 1.94
C ASP A 82 12.52 -16.97 3.07
N GLU A 83 12.23 -15.74 3.50
CA GLU A 83 12.10 -15.39 4.92
C GLU A 83 11.89 -13.90 5.08
N CYS A 84 10.78 -13.60 5.74
CA CYS A 84 10.39 -12.30 6.18
C CYS A 84 11.41 -11.84 7.23
N ASP A 85 12.47 -11.12 6.84
CA ASP A 85 13.45 -10.46 7.74
C ASP A 85 12.83 -9.24 8.45
N CYS A 86 11.59 -9.39 8.89
CA CYS A 86 11.17 -8.72 10.09
C CYS A 86 11.89 -9.47 11.21
N ASP A 87 12.66 -8.77 12.03
CA ASP A 87 13.21 -9.20 13.34
C ASP A 87 12.08 -9.56 14.36
N CYS A 88 10.95 -10.03 13.84
CA CYS A 88 9.71 -10.44 14.48
C CYS A 88 9.16 -11.74 13.85
N CYS A 89 9.89 -12.36 12.92
CA CYS A 89 9.58 -13.67 12.37
C CYS A 89 10.36 -14.75 13.12
N CYS A 90 9.74 -15.17 14.22
CA CYS A 90 10.10 -16.34 14.98
C CYS A 90 10.02 -17.57 14.06
N GLU A 91 11.18 -18.13 13.69
CA GLU A 91 11.32 -19.22 12.71
C GLU A 91 10.66 -20.55 13.10
N ASP A 92 10.24 -20.77 14.35
CA ASP A 92 9.93 -22.13 14.82
C ASP A 92 8.63 -22.30 15.62
N GLY A 93 7.60 -21.46 15.42
CA GLY A 93 6.24 -21.73 15.96
C GLY A 93 6.11 -21.73 17.50
N ASP A 94 7.20 -21.46 18.20
CA ASP A 94 7.34 -21.48 19.65
C ASP A 94 7.08 -20.10 20.27
N CYS A 95 6.10 -19.35 19.76
CA CYS A 95 5.68 -18.07 20.35
C CYS A 95 4.17 -18.06 20.65
N LEU A 96 3.82 -17.69 21.87
CA LEU A 96 2.44 -17.53 22.34
C LEU A 96 2.04 -16.05 22.29
N GLU A 97 1.04 -15.71 21.48
CA GLU A 97 0.42 -14.38 21.49
C GLU A 97 -0.62 -14.29 22.62
N LEU A 98 -0.41 -13.39 23.57
CA LEU A 98 -1.36 -13.14 24.66
C LEU A 98 -1.61 -11.66 24.87
N THR A 99 -2.87 -11.25 24.88
CA THR A 99 -3.24 -9.87 25.26
C THR A 99 -3.19 -9.70 26.77
N CYS A 100 -2.41 -8.73 27.26
CA CYS A 100 -2.33 -8.46 28.69
C CYS A 100 -3.70 -7.98 29.24
N PRO A 101 -4.32 -8.66 30.21
CA PRO A 101 -5.61 -8.25 30.77
C PRO A 101 -5.53 -6.96 31.61
N ALA A 102 -4.33 -6.48 31.94
CA ALA A 102 -4.13 -5.30 32.78
C ALA A 102 -3.97 -4.00 31.98
N CYS A 103 -3.28 -4.03 30.84
CA CYS A 103 -3.07 -2.86 29.99
C CYS A 103 -3.66 -2.97 28.59
N GLY A 104 -4.05 -4.17 28.14
CA GLY A 104 -4.60 -4.41 26.80
C GLY A 104 -3.54 -4.49 25.70
N GLU A 105 -2.25 -4.44 26.04
CA GLU A 105 -1.15 -4.55 25.08
C GLU A 105 -0.96 -6.02 24.66
N LEU A 106 -0.61 -6.23 23.38
CA LEU A 106 -0.24 -7.55 22.86
C LEU A 106 1.16 -7.92 23.34
N LEU A 107 1.28 -9.11 23.91
CA LEU A 107 2.53 -9.69 24.37
C LEU A 107 2.90 -10.86 23.47
N TYR A 108 4.15 -10.87 23.02
CA TYR A 108 4.78 -11.99 22.36
C TYR A 108 5.73 -12.63 23.37
N LEU A 109 5.60 -13.93 23.52
CA LEU A 109 6.18 -14.71 24.59
C LEU A 109 6.76 -15.97 23.93
N ASP A 110 8.05 -16.26 24.15
CA ASP A 110 8.71 -17.46 23.62
C ASP A 110 8.53 -18.66 24.55
N TYR A 111 8.11 -19.82 24.03
CA TYR A 111 7.74 -20.99 24.83
C TYR A 111 8.84 -21.42 25.82
N ASP A 112 10.12 -21.25 25.44
CA ASP A 112 11.29 -21.50 26.30
C ASP A 112 11.29 -20.65 27.60
N GLU A 113 10.73 -19.43 27.59
CA GLU A 113 10.78 -18.52 28.74
C GLU A 113 9.82 -18.89 29.88
N PHE A 114 8.77 -19.66 29.57
CA PHE A 114 7.74 -20.10 30.52
C PHE A 114 7.47 -21.62 30.47
N GLU A 115 8.37 -22.38 29.84
CA GLU A 115 8.42 -23.84 30.02
C GLU A 115 8.65 -24.20 31.49
N ASP A 116 9.56 -23.45 32.16
CA ASP A 116 9.95 -23.63 33.57
C ASP A 116 9.27 -22.67 34.56
N LYS A 117 8.49 -21.68 34.07
CA LYS A 117 7.89 -20.63 34.89
C LYS A 117 6.43 -20.40 34.51
N ASP A 118 5.52 -20.70 35.45
CA ASP A 118 4.08 -20.43 35.30
C ASP A 118 3.71 -18.93 35.38
N THR A 119 4.70 -18.02 35.44
CA THR A 119 4.48 -16.59 35.60
C THR A 119 5.40 -15.74 34.73
N VAL A 120 4.80 -14.80 33.99
CA VAL A 120 5.47 -13.84 33.10
C VAL A 120 5.19 -12.41 33.56
N GLU A 121 6.18 -11.54 33.53
CA GLU A 121 5.99 -10.10 33.78
C GLU A 121 5.67 -9.36 32.49
N CYS A 122 4.56 -8.63 32.45
CA CYS A 122 4.23 -7.80 31.30
C CYS A 122 5.25 -6.64 31.15
N PRO A 123 6.01 -6.53 30.05
CA PRO A 123 6.97 -5.45 29.85
C PRO A 123 6.34 -4.06 29.77
N SER A 124 5.07 -3.98 29.34
CA SER A 124 4.35 -2.70 29.20
C SER A 124 3.84 -2.13 30.53
N CYS A 125 3.41 -2.98 31.47
CA CYS A 125 2.83 -2.52 32.74
C CYS A 125 3.47 -3.06 34.02
N GLY A 126 4.46 -3.96 33.90
CA GLY A 126 5.19 -4.56 35.02
C GLY A 126 4.35 -5.51 35.88
N LYS A 127 3.18 -5.95 35.41
CA LYS A 127 2.29 -6.83 36.16
C LYS A 127 2.60 -8.30 35.86
N VAL A 128 2.73 -9.11 36.90
CA VAL A 128 2.91 -10.56 36.80
C VAL A 128 1.60 -11.21 36.35
N LEU A 129 1.65 -11.93 35.23
CA LEU A 129 0.59 -12.75 34.66
C LEU A 129 0.90 -14.23 34.95
N SER A 130 -0.11 -15.00 35.31
CA SER A 130 0.01 -16.46 35.46
C SER A 130 -0.49 -17.14 34.19
N VAL A 131 0.34 -17.95 33.55
CA VAL A 131 -0.03 -18.74 32.36
C VAL A 131 -0.42 -20.13 32.85
N ILE A 132 -1.64 -20.58 32.55
CA ILE A 132 -2.12 -21.93 32.89
C ILE A 132 -2.14 -22.72 31.59
N LYS A 133 -1.35 -23.79 31.52
CA LYS A 133 -1.42 -24.77 30.43
C LYS A 133 -2.68 -25.61 30.66
N ASP A 134 -3.69 -25.47 29.81
CA ASP A 134 -4.83 -26.41 29.79
C ASP A 134 -4.34 -27.69 29.08
N ASP A 135 -4.00 -28.72 29.86
CA ASP A 135 -3.81 -30.08 29.36
C ASP A 135 -5.20 -30.64 28.97
N GLU A 136 -5.75 -30.23 27.82
CA GLU A 136 -6.89 -30.93 27.21
C GLU A 136 -6.42 -32.21 26.51
N ASP A 137 -6.12 -33.25 27.29
CA ASP A 137 -6.05 -34.64 26.81
C ASP A 137 -6.37 -35.64 27.94
N GLU A 138 -7.57 -35.59 28.51
CA GLU A 138 -8.23 -36.77 29.11
C GLU A 138 -9.76 -36.71 28.95
N THR A 139 -10.26 -37.07 27.76
CA THR A 139 -11.51 -37.86 27.67
C THR A 139 -11.38 -38.91 26.57
N GLU A 140 -10.78 -40.04 26.93
CA GLU A 140 -11.18 -41.34 26.37
C GLU A 140 -12.49 -41.80 27.06
N GLU A 141 -13.41 -42.34 26.25
CA GLU A 141 -14.78 -42.87 26.50
C GLU A 141 -15.99 -41.91 26.57
#